data_AF-A0A956VUU7-F1
#
_entry.id   AF-A0A956VUU7-F1
#
_cell.length_a   1.000
_cell.length_b   1.000
_cell.length_c   1.000
_cell.angle_alpha   90.00
_cell.angle_beta   90.00
_cell.angle_gamma   90.00
#
_symmetry.space_group_name_H-M   'P 1'
#
loop_
_entity.id
_entity.type
_entity.pdbx_description
1 polymer ?
#
loop_
_entity_poly.entity_id
_entity_poly.type
_entity_poly.pdbx_seq_one_letter_code
_entity_poly.pdbx_strand_id
1 'polypeptide(L)'
;HRLGDRGAALLDRIADLVTANLVVFPFDEHAAREYSVLRARLEQDGTPISDADMRIASIALAHDLTIVTGNIRHFERVPGLSVENWLA
;
A
#
# COMPACT_ATOMS: atom_id res chain seq x y z
N HIS A 1 12.56 -23.18 26.02
CA HIS A 1 12.37 -21.78 25.61
C HIS A 1 13.49 -21.33 24.64
N ARG A 2 13.71 -22.03 23.51
CA ARG A 2 14.72 -21.67 22.46
C ARG A 2 14.13 -21.59 21.04
N LEU A 3 12.89 -22.05 20.86
CA LEU A 3 12.20 -22.03 19.57
C LEU A 3 11.66 -20.62 19.22
N GLY A 4 11.36 -19.80 20.23
CA GLY A 4 10.98 -18.39 20.03
C GLY A 4 12.12 -17.52 19.50
N ASP A 5 13.34 -17.69 20.03
CA ASP A 5 14.52 -16.89 19.65
C ASP A 5 14.93 -17.07 18.18
N ARG A 6 14.79 -18.28 17.63
CA ARG A 6 15.10 -18.53 16.21
C ARG A 6 14.07 -17.91 15.27
N GLY A 7 12.80 -17.89 15.68
CA GLY A 7 11.73 -17.24 14.92
C GLY A 7 11.91 -15.72 14.88
N ALA A 8 12.21 -15.11 16.03
CA ALA A 8 12.52 -13.68 16.12
C ALA A 8 13.73 -13.30 15.25
N ALA A 9 14.84 -14.05 15.35
CA ALA A 9 16.03 -13.78 14.55
C ALA A 9 15.80 -13.91 13.03
N LEU A 10 14.90 -14.80 12.59
CA LEU A 10 14.53 -14.90 11.19
C LEU A 10 13.69 -13.69 10.74
N LEU A 11 12.74 -13.25 11.56
CA LEU A 11 11.91 -12.08 11.26
C LEU A 11 12.76 -10.81 11.17
N ASP A 12 13.69 -10.61 12.12
CA ASP A 12 14.61 -9.47 12.10
C ASP A 12 15.47 -9.48 10.83
N ARG A 13 16.00 -10.64 10.45
CA ARG A 13 16.82 -10.76 9.24
C ARG A 13 16.03 -10.56 7.95
N ILE A 14 14.76 -10.98 7.91
CA ILE A 14 13.86 -10.66 6.78
C ILE A 14 13.60 -9.16 6.76
N ALA A 15 13.29 -8.54 7.89
CA ALA A 15 13.06 -7.11 7.98
C ALA A 15 14.28 -6.30 7.53
N ASP A 16 15.49 -6.66 7.97
CA ASP A 16 16.74 -6.03 7.55
C ASP A 16 16.95 -6.14 6.03
N LEU A 17 16.78 -7.34 5.46
CA LEU A 17 16.94 -7.55 4.02
C LEU A 17 15.90 -6.77 3.20
N VAL A 18 14.65 -6.73 3.67
CA VAL A 18 13.55 -6.03 3.01
C VAL A 18 13.79 -4.51 3.08
N THR A 19 14.08 -3.98 4.26
CA THR A 19 14.28 -2.53 4.47
C THR A 19 15.56 -2.00 3.84
N ALA A 20 16.62 -2.80 3.72
CA ALA A 20 17.85 -2.39 3.04
C ALA A 20 17.69 -2.28 1.51
N ASN A 21 16.71 -2.96 0.92
CA ASN A 21 16.54 -3.04 -0.53
C ASN A 21 15.26 -2.39 -1.06
N LEU A 22 14.39 -1.90 -0.18
CA LEU A 22 13.12 -1.27 -0.55
C LEU A 22 13.04 0.14 0.00
N VAL A 23 12.58 1.05 -0.85
CA VAL A 23 12.22 2.40 -0.44
C VAL A 23 10.89 2.34 0.28
N VAL A 24 10.85 2.83 1.53
CA VAL A 24 9.63 2.96 2.31
C VAL A 24 9.08 4.37 2.15
N PHE A 25 7.93 4.48 1.50
CA PHE A 25 7.20 5.75 1.38
C PHE A 25 6.28 5.94 2.60
N PRO A 26 6.42 7.06 3.34
CA PRO A 26 5.53 7.35 4.46
C PRO A 26 4.15 7.80 3.97
N PHE A 27 3.14 7.65 4.83
CA PHE A 27 1.89 8.39 4.68
C PHE A 27 2.09 9.80 5.25
N ASP A 28 2.67 10.69 4.44
CA ASP A 28 2.97 12.06 4.80
C ASP A 28 1.82 13.04 4.47
N GLU A 29 2.07 14.34 4.58
CA GLU A 29 1.06 15.36 4.26
C GLU A 29 0.62 15.31 2.78
N HIS A 30 1.53 14.96 1.87
CA HIS A 30 1.19 14.87 0.45
C HIS A 30 0.23 13.70 0.19
N ALA A 31 0.57 12.52 0.73
CA ALA A 31 -0.32 11.35 0.68
C ALA A 31 -1.64 11.59 1.42
N ALA A 32 -1.64 12.34 2.53
CA ALA A 32 -2.85 12.66 3.27
C ALA A 32 -3.82 13.57 2.47
N ARG A 33 -3.29 14.49 1.65
CA ARG A 33 -4.11 15.30 0.73
C ARG A 33 -4.78 14.41 -0.32
N GLU A 34 -4.01 13.55 -0.98
CA GLU A 34 -4.56 12.58 -1.95
C GLU A 34 -5.63 11.68 -1.30
N TYR A 35 -5.38 11.21 -0.06
CA TYR A 35 -6.33 10.42 0.70
C TYR A 35 -7.66 11.13 0.91
N SER A 36 -7.64 12.39 1.32
CA SER A 36 -8.87 13.14 1.58
C SER A 36 -9.72 13.30 0.32
N VAL A 37 -9.07 13.57 -0.82
CA VAL A 37 -9.73 13.71 -2.13
C VAL A 37 -10.29 12.36 -2.59
N LEU A 38 -9.47 11.31 -2.50
CA LEU A 38 -9.85 9.95 -2.88
C LEU A 38 -11.03 9.45 -2.05
N ARG A 39 -10.98 9.65 -0.74
CA ARG A 39 -12.04 9.24 0.18
C ARG A 39 -13.36 9.89 -0.16
N ALA A 40 -13.37 11.22 -0.27
CA ALA A 40 -14.58 11.97 -0.61
C ALA A 40 -15.19 11.49 -1.92
N ARG A 41 -14.34 11.22 -2.93
CA ARG A 41 -14.76 10.72 -4.23
C ARG A 41 -15.37 9.33 -4.16
N LEU A 42 -14.68 8.36 -3.56
CA LEU A 42 -15.19 6.98 -3.49
C LEU A 42 -16.44 6.86 -2.62
N GLU A 43 -16.56 7.68 -1.58
CA GLU A 43 -17.79 7.79 -0.78
C GLU A 43 -18.95 8.37 -1.61
N GLN A 44 -18.71 9.43 -2.40
CA GLN A 44 -19.71 9.97 -3.33
C GLN A 44 -20.13 8.97 -4.41
N ASP A 45 -19.17 8.21 -4.95
CA ASP A 45 -19.39 7.22 -5.99
C ASP A 45 -20.00 5.91 -5.45
N GLY A 46 -20.21 5.80 -4.13
CA GLY A 46 -20.79 4.61 -3.49
C GLY A 46 -19.91 3.36 -3.59
N THR A 47 -18.60 3.53 -3.82
CA THR A 47 -17.64 2.44 -4.04
C THR A 47 -16.44 2.50 -3.08
N PRO A 48 -16.66 2.63 -1.75
CA PRO A 48 -15.56 2.72 -0.80
C PRO A 48 -14.68 1.47 -0.86
N ILE A 49 -13.38 1.69 -0.69
CA ILE A 49 -12.39 0.64 -0.41
C ILE A 49 -11.99 0.70 1.06
N SER A 50 -11.23 -0.28 1.53
CA SER A 50 -10.77 -0.29 2.92
C SER A 50 -9.87 0.91 3.23
N ASP A 51 -9.83 1.38 4.48
CA ASP A 51 -8.97 2.51 4.89
C ASP A 51 -7.48 2.23 4.61
N ALA A 52 -7.05 0.98 4.81
CA ALA A 52 -5.70 0.55 4.52
C ALA A 52 -5.38 0.63 3.02
N ASP A 53 -6.25 0.08 2.16
CA ASP A 53 -6.09 0.17 0.70
C ASP A 53 -6.09 1.63 0.24
N MET A 54 -6.94 2.46 0.85
CA MET A 54 -7.04 3.88 0.54
C MET A 54 -5.75 4.63 0.88
N ARG A 55 -5.13 4.35 2.04
CA ARG A 55 -3.81 4.93 2.38
C ARG A 55 -2.72 4.50 1.42
N ILE A 56 -2.67 3.21 1.05
CA ILE A 56 -1.70 2.69 0.09
C ILE A 56 -1.89 3.35 -1.28
N ALA A 57 -3.13 3.43 -1.77
CA ALA A 57 -3.47 4.09 -3.03
C ALA A 57 -3.09 5.58 -3.02
N SER A 58 -3.28 6.25 -1.89
CA SER A 58 -2.97 7.69 -1.76
C SER A 58 -1.47 7.96 -1.78
N ILE A 59 -0.66 7.09 -1.17
CA ILE A 59 0.80 7.15 -1.29
C ILE A 59 1.19 6.96 -2.76
N ALA A 60 0.61 5.97 -3.44
CA ALA A 60 0.93 5.71 -4.84
C ALA A 60 0.57 6.89 -5.76
N LEU A 61 -0.62 7.49 -5.59
CA LEU A 61 -1.05 8.67 -6.34
C LEU A 61 -0.15 9.88 -6.09
N ALA A 62 0.23 10.14 -4.83
CA ALA A 62 1.10 11.25 -4.46
C ALA A 62 2.51 11.17 -5.08
N HIS A 63 2.95 9.98 -5.45
CA HIS A 63 4.28 9.72 -5.98
C HIS A 63 4.30 9.18 -7.41
N ASP A 64 3.16 9.17 -8.11
CA ASP A 64 2.99 8.64 -9.46
C ASP A 64 3.53 7.18 -9.59
N LEU A 65 3.17 6.33 -8.62
CA LEU A 65 3.62 4.95 -8.52
C LEU A 65 2.56 3.95 -9.00
N THR A 66 3.02 2.80 -9.47
CA THR A 66 2.17 1.64 -9.78
C THR A 66 2.01 0.73 -8.56
N ILE A 67 0.77 0.35 -8.23
CA ILE A 67 0.50 -0.69 -7.24
C ILE A 67 0.59 -2.07 -7.87
N VAL A 68 1.46 -2.91 -7.33
CA VAL A 68 1.56 -4.32 -7.70
C VAL A 68 0.77 -5.15 -6.70
N THR A 69 -0.29 -5.82 -7.15
CA THR A 69 -1.18 -6.57 -6.25
C THR A 69 -1.88 -7.74 -6.94
N GLY A 70 -2.12 -8.82 -6.18
CA GLY A 70 -3.03 -9.89 -6.60
C GLY A 70 -4.52 -9.53 -6.43
N ASN A 71 -4.84 -8.45 -5.71
CA ASN A 71 -6.22 -7.99 -5.47
C ASN A 71 -6.58 -6.80 -6.36
N ILE A 72 -6.47 -7.00 -7.67
CA ILE A 72 -6.64 -5.95 -8.69
C ILE A 72 -8.01 -5.25 -8.56
N ARG A 73 -9.08 -6.02 -8.29
CA ARG A 73 -10.47 -5.54 -8.21
C ARG A 73 -10.71 -4.45 -7.15
N HIS A 74 -9.89 -4.39 -6.11
CA HIS A 74 -10.00 -3.34 -5.10
C HIS A 74 -9.41 -2.02 -5.62
N PHE A 75 -8.22 -2.09 -6.20
CA PHE A 75 -7.46 -0.92 -6.63
C PHE A 75 -7.91 -0.35 -7.98
N GLU A 76 -8.53 -1.15 -8.85
CA GLU A 76 -9.17 -0.68 -10.10
C GLU A 76 -10.26 0.37 -9.88
N ARG A 77 -10.83 0.45 -8.66
CA ARG A 77 -11.83 1.46 -8.31
C ARG A 77 -11.22 2.84 -8.10
N VAL A 78 -9.90 2.93 -7.89
CA VAL A 78 -9.19 4.17 -7.61
C VAL A 78 -8.88 4.88 -8.93
N PRO A 79 -9.49 6.05 -9.21
CA PRO A 79 -9.26 6.75 -10.48
C PRO A 79 -7.83 7.30 -10.55
N GLY A 80 -7.17 7.10 -11.70
CA GLY A 80 -5.81 7.60 -11.93
C GLY A 80 -4.70 6.72 -11.35
N LEU A 81 -5.03 5.62 -10.69
CA LEU A 81 -4.05 4.70 -10.13
C LEU A 81 -3.63 3.64 -11.17
N SER A 82 -2.33 3.50 -11.38
CA SER A 82 -1.75 2.40 -12.15
C SER A 82 -1.70 1.13 -11.29
N VAL A 83 -2.20 0.02 -11.82
CA VAL A 83 -2.25 -1.27 -11.12
C VAL A 83 -1.73 -2.38 -12.01
N GLU A 84 -0.83 -3.21 -11.48
CA GLU A 84 -0.26 -4.37 -12.14
C GLU A 84 -0.43 -5.63 -11.30
N ASN A 85 -0.53 -6.78 -11.97
CA ASN A 85 -0.43 -8.09 -11.34
C ASN A 85 0.69 -8.88 -12.03
N TRP A 86 1.78 -9.10 -11.30
CA TRP A 86 2.95 -9.82 -11.81
C TRP A 86 2.84 -11.34 -11.76
N LEU A 87 1.76 -11.87 -11.17
CA LEU A 87 1.48 -13.30 -11.11
C LEU A 87 0.42 -13.72 -12.15
N ALA A 88 -0.03 -12.79 -12.99
CA ALA A 88 -1.01 -13.02 -14.04
C ALA A 88 -0.43 -13.79 -15.23
#